data_AF-A0A5C6LUN8-F1
#
_entry.id   AF-A0A5C6LUN8-F1
#
_cell.length_a   1.000
_cell.length_b   1.000
_cell.length_c   1.000
_cell.angle_alpha   90.00
_cell.angle_beta   90.00
_cell.angle_gamma   90.00
#
_symmetry.space_group_name_H-M   'P 1'
#
loop_
_entity.id
_entity.type
_entity.pdbx_description
1 polymer ?
#
loop_
_entity_poly.entity_id
_entity_poly.type
_entity_poly.pdbx_seq_one_letter_code
_entity_poly.pdbx_strand_id
1 'polypeptide(L)'
;MDLLVIAAMMYGADTRINREEQGEDSWTRMIDLYVPVSDPGLWQQQADNIQKIFRFLTGDIWTLNFRPRHADHMAIAPQPSRIRRFQMPYKTDTVCLFSGGMDSFIGAIDLISQGIRHYWWAIQKAAT
;
A
#
# COMPACT_ATOMS: atom_id res chain seq x y z
N MET A 1 2.98 -8.42 -6.13
CA MET A 1 3.06 -8.74 -4.68
C MET A 1 4.21 -8.02 -3.99
N ASP A 2 5.36 -7.83 -4.64
CA ASP A 2 6.49 -7.13 -4.03
C ASP A 2 6.17 -5.72 -3.54
N LEU A 3 5.42 -4.92 -4.31
CA LEU A 3 5.00 -3.59 -3.87
C LEU A 3 4.21 -3.63 -2.55
N LEU A 4 3.37 -4.64 -2.37
CA LEU A 4 2.61 -4.83 -1.13
C LEU A 4 3.55 -5.17 0.04
N VAL A 5 4.56 -6.02 -0.17
CA VAL A 5 5.56 -6.33 0.85
C VAL A 5 6.37 -5.10 1.23
N ILE A 6 6.83 -4.33 0.23
CA ILE A 6 7.55 -3.08 0.43
C ILE A 6 6.71 -2.10 1.26
N ALA A 7 5.44 -1.89 0.89
CA ALA A 7 4.53 -1.02 1.61
C ALA A 7 4.24 -1.51 3.04
N ALA A 8 4.02 -2.81 3.23
CA ALA A 8 3.75 -3.39 4.54
C ALA A 8 4.97 -3.28 5.48
N MET A 9 6.18 -3.50 4.96
CA MET A 9 7.41 -3.34 5.75
C MET A 9 7.66 -1.89 6.12
N MET A 10 7.43 -0.94 5.19
CA MET A 10 7.50 0.49 5.47
C MET A 10 6.50 0.90 6.55
N TYR A 11 5.24 0.50 6.42
CA TYR A 11 4.21 0.76 7.42
C TYR A 11 4.58 0.17 8.79
N GLY A 12 5.09 -1.06 8.80
CA GLY A 12 5.55 -1.72 10.01
C GLY A 12 6.71 -0.99 10.70
N ALA A 13 7.65 -0.44 9.93
CA ALA A 13 8.77 0.33 10.45
C ALA A 13 8.33 1.73 10.94
N ASP A 14 7.54 2.45 10.15
CA ASP A 14 7.03 3.78 10.51
C ASP A 14 6.24 3.78 11.83
N THR A 15 5.44 2.73 12.06
CA THR A 15 4.63 2.61 13.28
C THR A 15 5.37 2.09 14.50
N ARG A 16 6.50 1.38 14.34
CA ARG A 16 7.20 0.72 15.46
C ARG A 16 8.47 1.42 15.92
N ILE A 17 9.10 2.22 15.06
CA ILE A 17 10.31 2.94 15.42
C ILE A 17 9.89 4.24 16.12
N ASN A 18 10.19 4.39 17.41
CA ASN A 18 9.81 5.60 18.15
C ASN A 18 10.62 6.82 17.66
N ARG A 19 9.96 7.94 17.36
CA ARG A 19 10.59 9.20 16.92
C ARG A 19 11.39 9.89 18.03
N GLU A 20 10.89 9.88 19.26
CA GLU A 20 11.54 10.57 20.38
C GLU A 20 12.87 9.91 20.76
N GLU A 21 12.92 8.58 20.70
CA GLU A 21 14.10 7.80 21.08
C GLU A 21 15.12 7.63 19.96
N GLN A 22 14.66 7.63 18.69
CA GLN A 22 15.49 7.25 17.53
C GLN A 22 15.67 8.39 16.51
N GLY A 23 15.02 9.53 16.70
CA GLY A 23 15.23 10.73 15.90
C GLY A 23 16.38 11.57 16.44
N GLU A 24 17.31 11.99 15.58
CA GLU A 24 18.47 12.80 15.97
C GLU A 24 18.06 14.21 16.47
N ASP A 25 16.93 14.71 15.95
CA ASP A 25 16.21 15.93 16.36
C ASP A 25 14.89 15.61 17.10
N SER A 26 14.72 14.37 17.55
CA SER A 26 13.47 13.81 18.09
C SER A 26 12.27 13.84 17.12
N TRP A 27 12.50 13.99 15.82
CA TRP A 27 11.45 14.12 14.80
C TRP A 27 11.73 13.28 13.54
N THR A 28 12.92 13.40 12.98
CA THR A 28 13.37 12.78 11.73
C THR A 28 14.21 11.54 12.05
N ARG A 29 13.71 10.35 11.68
CA ARG A 29 14.45 9.09 11.84
C ARG A 29 15.29 8.79 10.60
N MET A 30 16.39 8.07 10.80
CA MET A 30 17.13 7.40 9.72
C MET A 30 16.79 5.90 9.77
N ILE A 31 16.18 5.38 8.70
CA ILE A 31 15.67 4.01 8.67
C ILE A 31 16.27 3.24 7.50
N ASP A 32 17.05 2.21 7.82
CA ASP A 32 17.54 1.24 6.84
C ASP A 32 16.58 0.05 6.73
N LEU A 33 15.89 -0.06 5.60
CA LEU A 33 14.88 -1.09 5.37
C LEU A 33 15.39 -2.18 4.41
N TYR A 34 15.45 -3.42 4.90
CA TYR A 34 15.87 -4.58 4.13
C TYR A 34 14.67 -5.39 3.65
N VAL A 35 14.37 -5.34 2.34
CA VAL A 35 13.12 -5.90 1.80
C VAL A 35 13.40 -7.11 0.89
N PRO A 36 12.78 -8.28 1.16
CA PRO A 36 12.86 -9.44 0.29
C PRO A 36 11.90 -9.32 -0.91
N VAL A 37 12.47 -9.21 -2.11
CA VAL A 37 11.73 -9.04 -3.38
C VAL A 37 12.02 -10.19 -4.35
N SER A 38 11.18 -10.35 -5.37
CA SER A 38 11.38 -11.37 -6.39
C SER A 38 12.54 -11.03 -7.33
N ASP A 39 12.68 -9.75 -7.69
CA ASP A 39 13.76 -9.26 -8.56
C ASP A 39 14.45 -8.03 -7.92
N PRO A 40 15.55 -8.24 -7.20
CA PRO A 40 16.29 -7.13 -6.58
C PRO A 40 16.80 -6.09 -7.58
N GLY A 41 17.15 -6.50 -8.81
CA GLY A 41 17.67 -5.59 -9.82
C GLY A 41 16.63 -4.58 -10.28
N LEU A 42 15.41 -5.05 -10.54
CA LEU A 42 14.28 -4.20 -10.88
C LEU A 42 13.98 -3.18 -9.78
N TRP A 43 13.93 -3.64 -8.52
CA TRP A 43 13.61 -2.76 -7.39
C TRP A 43 14.74 -1.80 -7.05
N GLN A 44 15.99 -2.20 -7.24
CA GLN A 44 17.14 -1.32 -7.04
C GLN A 44 17.10 -0.12 -8.01
N GLN A 45 16.68 -0.32 -9.26
CA GLN A 45 16.49 0.78 -10.22
C GLN A 45 15.41 1.78 -9.79
N GLN A 46 14.46 1.34 -8.95
CA GLN A 46 13.36 2.18 -8.45
C GLN A 46 13.60 2.67 -7.01
N ALA A 47 14.75 2.35 -6.40
CA ALA A 47 15.03 2.65 -5.00
C ALA A 47 14.84 4.15 -4.69
N ASP A 48 15.40 5.04 -5.52
CA ASP A 48 15.31 6.48 -5.32
C ASP A 48 13.87 7.01 -5.37
N ASN A 49 13.04 6.47 -6.28
CA ASN A 49 11.64 6.87 -6.39
C ASN A 49 10.85 6.45 -5.16
N ILE A 50 11.08 5.22 -4.68
CA ILE A 50 10.39 4.68 -3.50
C ILE A 50 10.85 5.43 -2.25
N GLN A 51 12.15 5.70 -2.09
CA GLN A 51 12.68 6.49 -0.99
C GLN A 51 12.09 7.90 -0.95
N LYS A 52 11.94 8.57 -2.12
CA LYS A 52 11.27 9.88 -2.21
C LYS A 52 9.82 9.82 -1.75
N ILE A 53 9.08 8.78 -2.17
CA ILE A 53 7.69 8.56 -1.74
C ILE A 53 7.64 8.34 -0.23
N PHE A 54 8.51 7.50 0.33
CA PHE A 54 8.51 7.21 1.77
C PHE A 54 8.85 8.45 2.58
N ARG A 55 9.88 9.20 2.17
CA ARG A 55 10.26 10.48 2.77
C ARG A 55 9.11 11.50 2.72
N PHE A 56 8.40 11.57 1.59
CA PHE A 56 7.23 12.45 1.47
C PHE A 56 6.11 12.05 2.42
N LEU A 57 5.86 10.75 2.58
CA LEU A 57 4.76 10.23 3.39
C LEU A 57 5.03 10.29 4.91
N THR A 58 6.28 10.08 5.35
CA THR A 58 6.59 9.94 6.79
C THR A 58 7.45 11.07 7.35
N GLY A 59 8.11 11.84 6.47
CA GLY A 59 9.09 12.86 6.85
C GLY A 59 10.49 12.33 7.16
N ASP A 60 10.69 11.01 7.18
CA ASP A 60 11.96 10.37 7.58
C ASP A 60 12.93 10.18 6.41
N ILE A 61 14.20 9.89 6.74
CA ILE A 61 15.23 9.50 5.78
C ILE A 61 15.24 7.99 5.68
N TRP A 62 14.98 7.47 4.49
CA TRP A 62 14.90 6.03 4.22
C TRP A 62 16.02 5.58 3.30
N THR A 63 16.72 4.51 3.70
CA THR A 63 17.62 3.75 2.83
C THR A 63 16.98 2.41 2.54
N LEU A 64 16.87 2.03 1.26
CA LEU A 64 16.28 0.74 0.88
C LEU A 64 17.34 -0.23 0.39
N ASN A 65 17.35 -1.42 0.98
CA ASN A 65 18.23 -2.53 0.62
C ASN A 65 17.39 -3.72 0.15
N PHE A 66 17.43 -4.02 -1.14
CA PHE A 66 16.66 -5.12 -1.72
C PHE A 66 17.47 -6.41 -1.75
N ARG A 67 16.85 -7.51 -1.31
CA ARG A 67 17.46 -8.86 -1.34
C ARG A 67 16.54 -9.87 -2.01
N PRO A 68 17.08 -10.92 -2.64
CA PRO A 68 16.25 -11.96 -3.23
C PRO A 68 15.48 -12.69 -2.12
N ARG A 69 14.22 -13.01 -2.40
CA ARG A 69 13.40 -13.81 -1.49
C ARG A 69 13.89 -15.27 -1.49
N HIS A 70 13.86 -15.92 -0.32
CA HIS A 70 14.17 -17.35 -0.20
C HIS A 70 13.17 -18.20 -1.01
N ALA A 71 13.66 -19.30 -1.57
CA ALA A 71 12.89 -20.19 -2.44
C ALA A 71 11.59 -20.69 -1.77
N ASP A 72 11.66 -21.00 -0.48
CA ASP A 72 10.53 -21.50 0.33
C ASP A 72 9.41 -20.47 0.53
N HIS A 73 9.67 -19.20 0.22
CA HIS A 73 8.72 -18.10 0.39
C HIS A 73 8.37 -17.39 -0.92
N MET A 74 8.70 -17.97 -2.09
CA MET A 74 8.42 -17.34 -3.39
C MET A 74 6.93 -17.01 -3.58
N ALA A 75 6.03 -17.86 -3.06
CA ALA A 75 4.60 -17.62 -3.06
C ALA A 75 4.17 -16.89 -1.76
N ILE A 76 3.99 -15.56 -1.84
CA ILE A 76 3.46 -14.75 -0.71
C ILE A 76 1.95 -14.98 -0.52
N ALA A 77 1.26 -15.37 -1.58
CA ALA A 77 -0.14 -15.74 -1.55
C ALA A 77 -0.34 -17.05 -2.32
N PRO A 78 -1.31 -17.88 -1.92
CA PRO A 78 -1.69 -19.04 -2.71
C PRO A 78 -1.98 -18.60 -4.14
N GLN A 79 -1.41 -19.31 -5.13
CA GLN A 79 -1.81 -19.11 -6.51
C GLN A 79 -3.31 -19.39 -6.60
N PRO A 80 -4.13 -18.44 -7.06
CA PRO A 80 -5.55 -18.67 -7.18
C PRO A 80 -5.76 -19.80 -8.19
N SER A 81 -6.18 -20.98 -7.71
CA SER A 81 -6.47 -22.17 -8.53
C SER A 81 -7.53 -21.92 -9.60
N ARG A 82 -8.30 -20.83 -9.43
CA ARG A 82 -9.11 -20.13 -10.41
C ARG A 82 -9.25 -18.70 -9.95
N ILE A 83 -9.02 -17.72 -10.82
CA ILE A 83 -9.59 -16.39 -10.61
C ILE A 83 -11.10 -16.60 -10.71
N ARG A 84 -11.79 -16.75 -9.57
CA ARG A 84 -13.24 -16.64 -9.54
C ARG A 84 -13.52 -15.21 -9.97
N ARG A 85 -13.91 -15.03 -11.23
CA ARG A 85 -14.43 -13.75 -11.69
C ARG A 85 -15.59 -13.44 -10.76
N PHE A 86 -15.41 -12.44 -9.89
CA PHE A 86 -16.46 -11.96 -9.03
C PHE A 86 -17.61 -11.57 -9.95
N GLN A 87 -18.67 -12.38 -9.96
CA GLN A 87 -19.84 -12.05 -10.74
C GLN A 87 -20.52 -10.93 -9.96
N MET A 88 -20.31 -9.69 -10.41
CA MET A 88 -21.01 -8.55 -9.86
C MET A 88 -22.51 -8.86 -9.88
N PRO A 89 -23.21 -8.80 -8.73
CA PRO A 89 -24.62 -9.15 -8.66
C PRO A 89 -25.53 -8.19 -9.44
N TYR A 90 -24.98 -7.09 -9.94
CA TYR A 90 -25.67 -6.03 -10.68
C TYR A 90 -24.77 -5.45 -11.78
N LYS A 91 -25.39 -4.90 -12.83
CA LYS A 91 -24.68 -4.13 -13.86
C LYS A 91 -24.23 -2.80 -13.27
N THR A 92 -22.92 -2.60 -13.20
CA THR A 92 -22.29 -1.35 -12.76
C THR A 92 -21.47 -0.77 -13.90
N ASP A 93 -21.56 0.55 -14.08
CA ASP A 93 -20.86 1.29 -15.13
C ASP A 93 -19.48 1.74 -14.62
N THR A 94 -19.28 1.77 -13.29
CA THR A 94 -18.03 2.22 -12.65
C THR A 94 -17.85 1.61 -11.25
N VAL A 95 -16.61 1.53 -10.77
CA VAL A 95 -16.26 1.15 -9.39
C VAL A 95 -15.60 2.34 -8.71
N CYS A 96 -16.07 2.70 -7.51
CA CYS A 96 -15.52 3.79 -6.73
C CYS A 96 -15.10 3.29 -5.34
N LEU A 97 -13.91 3.73 -4.91
CA LEU A 97 -13.43 3.47 -3.55
C LEU A 97 -14.12 4.47 -2.61
N PHE A 98 -14.90 3.94 -1.66
CA PHE A 98 -15.48 4.76 -0.61
C PHE A 98 -14.59 4.66 0.63
N SER A 99 -13.82 5.71 0.89
CA SER A 99 -12.94 5.78 2.06
C SER A 99 -13.69 6.18 3.33
N GLY A 100 -14.94 6.64 3.21
CA GLY A 100 -15.74 7.19 4.31
C GLY A 100 -15.43 8.67 4.61
N GLY A 101 -14.56 9.31 3.83
CA GLY A 101 -14.27 10.74 3.94
C GLY A 101 -15.21 11.60 3.12
N MET A 102 -15.24 12.91 3.42
CA MET A 102 -16.10 13.90 2.76
C MET A 102 -15.87 13.96 1.24
N ASP A 103 -14.63 13.92 0.77
CA ASP A 103 -14.34 13.98 -0.67
C ASP A 103 -14.89 12.77 -1.41
N SER A 104 -14.72 11.58 -0.82
CA SER A 104 -15.28 10.34 -1.37
C SER A 104 -16.81 10.33 -1.33
N PHE A 105 -17.41 11.05 -0.38
CA PHE A 105 -18.86 11.21 -0.27
C PHE A 105 -19.42 12.23 -1.26
N ILE A 106 -18.72 13.33 -1.52
CA ILE A 106 -19.11 14.28 -2.57
C ILE A 106 -19.06 13.60 -3.93
N GLY A 107 -17.98 12.85 -4.23
CA GLY A 107 -17.89 12.06 -5.45
C GLY A 107 -19.00 11.02 -5.57
N ALA A 108 -19.45 10.45 -4.45
CA ALA A 108 -20.60 9.56 -4.41
C ALA A 108 -21.90 10.22 -4.82
N ILE A 109 -22.20 11.36 -4.22
CA ILE A 109 -23.40 12.12 -4.53
C ILE A 109 -23.40 12.57 -6.00
N ASP A 110 -22.26 13.02 -6.50
CA ASP A 110 -22.14 13.48 -7.89
C ASP A 110 -22.47 12.35 -8.88
N LEU A 111 -21.91 11.15 -8.68
CA LEU A 111 -22.20 9.98 -9.50
C LEU A 111 -23.66 9.53 -9.42
N ILE A 112 -24.27 9.60 -8.23
CA ILE A 112 -25.71 9.34 -8.06
C ILE A 112 -26.52 10.38 -8.86
N SER A 113 -26.17 11.66 -8.77
CA SER A 113 -26.89 12.77 -9.41
C SER A 113 -26.85 12.71 -10.94
N GLN A 114 -25.76 12.17 -11.50
CA GLN A 114 -25.58 11.95 -12.94
C GLN A 114 -26.25 10.65 -13.44
N GLY A 115 -26.90 9.89 -12.55
CA GLY A 115 -27.56 8.62 -12.89
C GLY A 115 -26.59 7.46 -13.18
N ILE A 116 -25.31 7.61 -12.83
CA ILE A 116 -24.29 6.58 -13.03
C ILE A 116 -24.46 5.51 -11.96
N ARG A 117 -24.68 4.26 -12.39
CA ARG A 117 -24.70 3.12 -11.48
C ARG A 117 -23.27 2.76 -11.13
N HIS A 118 -22.86 3.13 -9.92
CA HIS A 118 -21.54 2.85 -9.39
C HIS A 118 -21.62 1.78 -8.30
N TYR A 119 -20.56 0.99 -8.19
CA TYR A 119 -20.38 0.05 -7.10
C TYR A 119 -19.43 0.65 -6.07
N TRP A 120 -19.91 0.73 -4.83
CA TRP A 120 -19.13 1.15 -3.68
C TRP A 120 -18.31 0.00 -3.13
N TRP A 121 -17.00 0.08 -3.29
CA TRP A 121 -16.10 -0.75 -2.48
C TRP A 121 -15.76 0.01 -1.20
N ALA A 122 -16.51 -0.30 -0.14
CA ALA A 122 -16.21 0.20 1.19
C ALA A 122 -14.94 -0.49 1.69
N ILE A 123 -13.89 0.30 1.95
CA ILE A 123 -12.74 -0.20 2.70
C ILE A 123 -13.17 -0.19 4.18
N GLN A 124 -13.84 -1.24 4.63
CA GLN A 124 -14.06 -1.42 6.06
C GLN A 124 -12.70 -1.63 6.71
N LYS A 125 -12.26 -0.66 7.51
CA LYS A 125 -11.24 -0.93 8.52
C LYS A 125 -11.81 -2.04 9.40
N ALA A 126 -11.13 -3.18 9.44
CA ALA A 126 -11.44 -4.19 10.44
C ALA A 126 -11.38 -3.49 11.81
N ALA A 127 -12.54 -3.33 12.45
CA ALA A 127 -12.58 -3.02 13.86
C ALA A 127 -11.92 -4.19 14.58
N THR A 128 -10.94 -3.85 15.41
CA THR A 128 -10.16 -4.70 16.33
C THR A 128 -10.94 -5.84 16.95
#